data_AF-A0A366XG46-F1
#
_entry.id   AF-A0A366XG46-F1
#
_cell.length_a   1.000
_cell.length_b   1.000
_cell.length_c   1.000
_cell.angle_alpha   90.00
_cell.angle_beta   90.00
_cell.angle_gamma   90.00
#
_symmetry.space_group_name_H-M   'P 1'
#
loop_
_entity.id
_entity.type
_entity.pdbx_description
1 polymer ?
#
loop_
_entity_poly.entity_id
_entity_poly.type
_entity_poly.pdbx_seq_one_letter_code
_entity_poly.pdbx_strand_id
1 'polypeptide(L)'
;MDDMLQLIITMRLTAYVREELSLDYAPFVMTLMEDSEPNSDWLIGAQVAPHNEAMIEKAIDKVVSDIQLGVSNQEVEIAAKQLMKDMTSELNNQKLYT
;
A
#
# COMPACT_ATOMS: atom_id res chain seq x y z
N MET A 1 -3.09 -3.60 -12.30
CA MET A 1 -3.14 -4.67 -11.27
C MET A 1 -2.28 -4.28 -10.09
N ASP A 2 -1.11 -3.70 -10.35
CA ASP A 2 -0.18 -3.26 -9.32
C ASP A 2 -0.77 -2.18 -8.40
N ASP A 3 -1.48 -1.18 -8.93
CA ASP A 3 -2.16 -0.17 -8.09
C ASP A 3 -3.16 -0.79 -7.09
N MET A 4 -3.88 -1.83 -7.52
CA MET A 4 -4.83 -2.54 -6.67
C MET A 4 -4.11 -3.31 -5.55
N LEU A 5 -3.03 -4.01 -5.88
CA LEU A 5 -2.23 -4.74 -4.90
C LEU A 5 -1.50 -3.77 -3.95
N GLN A 6 -1.00 -2.65 -4.47
CA GLN A 6 -0.39 -1.58 -3.68
C GLN A 6 -1.38 -1.01 -2.68
N LEU A 7 -2.63 -0.74 -3.09
CA LEU A 7 -3.70 -0.29 -2.19
C LEU A 7 -4.00 -1.33 -1.10
N ILE A 8 -4.14 -2.61 -1.48
CA ILE A 8 -4.42 -3.69 -0.52
C ILE A 8 -3.29 -3.84 0.49
N ILE A 9 -2.03 -3.84 0.05
CA ILE A 9 -0.86 -3.93 0.94
C ILE A 9 -0.80 -2.71 1.86
N THR A 10 -1.05 -1.52 1.31
CA THR A 10 -1.09 -0.28 2.11
C THR A 10 -2.16 -0.36 3.19
N MET A 11 -3.36 -0.83 2.87
CA MET A 11 -4.45 -1.01 3.83
C MET A 11 -4.08 -2.01 4.93
N ARG A 12 -3.58 -3.20 4.56
CA ARG A 12 -3.16 -4.24 5.51
C ARG A 12 -2.06 -3.74 6.44
N LEU A 13 -1.03 -3.12 5.88
CA LEU A 13 0.12 -2.64 6.63
C LEU A 13 -0.27 -1.48 7.55
N THR A 14 -1.09 -0.53 7.08
CA THR A 14 -1.61 0.56 7.91
C THR A 14 -2.45 0.03 9.06
N ALA A 15 -3.37 -0.90 8.80
CA ALA A 15 -4.19 -1.52 9.83
C ALA A 15 -3.34 -2.27 10.85
N TYR A 16 -2.39 -3.10 10.40
CA TYR A 16 -1.55 -3.87 11.32
C TYR A 16 -0.65 -2.97 12.19
N VAL A 17 -0.01 -1.96 11.60
CA VAL A 17 0.84 -1.02 12.34
C VAL A 17 0.04 -0.23 13.37
N ARG A 18 -1.15 0.26 12.99
CA ARG A 18 -1.98 1.09 13.87
C ARG A 18 -2.76 0.28 14.91
N GLU A 19 -3.44 -0.77 14.48
CA GLU A 19 -4.43 -1.50 15.29
C GLU A 19 -3.76 -2.59 16.12
N GLU A 20 -2.81 -3.33 15.55
CA GLU A 20 -2.17 -4.47 16.23
C GLU A 20 -0.90 -4.05 16.98
N LEU A 21 -0.06 -3.22 16.37
CA LEU A 21 1.18 -2.75 17.01
C LEU A 21 0.99 -1.47 17.83
N SER A 22 -0.17 -0.80 17.74
CA SER A 22 -0.45 0.46 18.42
C SER A 22 0.58 1.56 18.12
N LEU A 23 1.13 1.57 16.91
CA LEU A 23 2.10 2.55 16.44
C LEU A 23 1.41 3.56 15.51
N ASP A 24 1.74 4.85 15.65
CA ASP A 24 1.20 5.92 14.79
C ASP A 24 2.18 6.29 13.66
N TYR A 25 2.71 5.26 13.00
CA TYR A 25 3.52 5.46 11.79
C TYR A 25 2.65 5.36 10.54
N ALA A 26 3.08 6.02 9.48
CA ALA A 26 2.47 5.94 8.15
C ALA A 26 3.40 5.16 7.21
N PRO A 27 3.14 3.87 7.00
CA PRO A 27 3.88 3.07 6.04
C PRO A 27 3.60 3.54 4.61
N PHE A 28 4.58 3.33 3.73
CA PHE A 28 4.46 3.55 2.30
C PHE A 28 4.72 2.24 1.55
N VAL A 29 3.99 2.08 0.45
CA VAL A 29 4.11 0.98 -0.51
C VAL A 29 4.13 1.64 -1.87
N MET A 30 5.17 1.39 -2.66
CA MET A 30 5.27 1.93 -4.01
C MET A 30 5.90 0.90 -4.94
N THR A 31 5.39 0.84 -6.16
CA THR A 31 6.03 0.10 -7.23
C THR A 31 7.07 0.98 -7.91
N LEU A 32 8.22 0.39 -8.20
CA LEU A 32 9.31 0.98 -8.95
C LEU A 32 9.36 0.24 -10.28
N MET A 33 9.13 0.98 -11.37
CA MET A 33 9.35 0.49 -12.72
C MET A 33 10.65 1.14 -13.21
N GLU A 34 11.71 0.34 -13.35
CA GLU A 34 12.92 0.78 -14.02
C GLU A 34 12.75 0.66 -15.54
N ASP A 35 13.29 1.63 -16.27
CA ASP A 35 13.00 1.82 -17.69
C ASP A 35 13.48 0.59 -18.50
N SER A 36 12.51 -0.16 -19.04
CA SER A 36 12.66 -1.40 -19.83
C SER A 36 12.72 -2.74 -19.08
N GLU A 37 12.47 -2.80 -17.77
CA GLU A 37 12.31 -4.10 -17.09
C GLU A 37 10.90 -4.67 -17.25
N PRO A 38 10.74 -5.99 -17.48
CA PRO A 38 9.43 -6.62 -17.60
C PRO A 38 8.72 -6.81 -16.25
N ASN A 39 9.41 -6.57 -15.13
CA ASN A 39 8.92 -6.75 -13.77
C ASN A 39 8.94 -5.42 -13.03
N SER A 40 8.02 -5.26 -12.07
CA SER A 40 8.02 -4.13 -11.15
C SER A 40 8.66 -4.53 -9.83
N ASP A 41 9.59 -3.72 -9.35
CA ASP A 41 10.11 -3.82 -7.99
C ASP A 41 9.17 -3.14 -7.01
N TRP A 42 9.23 -3.55 -5.75
CA TRP A 42 8.36 -3.05 -4.70
C TRP A 42 9.21 -2.46 -3.59
N LEU A 43 8.97 -1.19 -3.27
CA LEU A 43 9.54 -0.54 -2.11
C LEU A 43 8.45 -0.41 -1.04
N ILE A 44 8.69 -1.06 0.10
CA ILE A 44 7.80 -1.08 1.25
C ILE A 44 8.60 -0.61 2.47
N GLY A 45 8.06 0.34 3.24
CA GLY A 45 8.76 0.84 4.40
C GLY A 45 7.96 1.86 5.21
N ALA A 46 8.57 2.41 6.24
CA ALA A 46 8.04 3.53 7.00
C ALA A 46 9.20 4.33 7.60
N GLN A 47 9.00 5.63 7.84
CA GLN A 47 9.90 6.42 8.68
C GLN A 47 9.54 6.21 10.15
N VAL A 48 10.46 5.65 10.92
CA VAL A 48 10.18 5.13 12.26
C VAL A 48 11.25 5.58 13.24
N ALA A 49 10.91 5.60 14.54
CA ALA A 49 11.94 5.77 15.55
C ALA A 49 12.85 4.53 15.59
N PRO A 50 14.16 4.67 15.85
CA PRO A 50 15.10 3.55 15.79
C PRO A 50 14.70 2.34 16.65
N HIS A 51 14.10 2.59 17.83
CA HIS A 51 13.68 1.52 18.73
C HIS A 51 12.47 0.70 18.24
N ASN A 52 11.79 1.16 17.18
CA ASN A 52 10.62 0.50 16.60
C ASN A 52 10.90 -0.15 15.23
N GLU A 53 12.15 -0.10 14.74
CA GLU A 53 12.52 -0.63 13.42
C GLU A 53 12.10 -2.09 13.24
N ALA A 54 12.46 -2.94 14.22
CA ALA A 54 12.16 -4.37 14.18
C ALA A 54 10.66 -4.68 14.23
N MET A 55 9.86 -3.81 14.86
CA MET A 55 8.40 -3.98 14.89
C MET A 55 7.79 -3.73 13.51
N ILE A 56 8.34 -2.78 12.77
CA ILE A 56 7.88 -2.39 11.44
C ILE A 56 8.34 -3.38 10.39
N GLU A 57 9.58 -3.88 10.47
CA GLU A 57 10.05 -5.00 9.64
C GLU A 57 9.14 -6.23 9.81
N LYS A 58 8.82 -6.59 11.06
CA LYS A 58 7.89 -7.70 11.34
C LYS A 58 6.49 -7.47 10.76
N ALA A 59 6.00 -6.23 10.77
CA ALA A 59 4.72 -5.88 10.15
C ALA A 59 4.77 -6.09 8.63
N ILE A 60 5.85 -5.66 7.98
CA ILE A 60 6.07 -5.83 6.54
C ILE A 60 6.14 -7.32 6.20
N ASP A 61 6.97 -8.09 6.90
CA ASP A 61 7.12 -9.54 6.69
C ASP A 61 5.80 -10.28 6.80
N LYS A 62 4.98 -9.93 7.80
CA LYS A 62 3.67 -10.51 7.98
C LYS A 62 2.74 -10.19 6.81
N VAL A 63 2.64 -8.92 6.40
CA VAL A 63 1.73 -8.52 5.32
C VAL A 63 2.14 -9.16 3.99
N VAL A 64 3.46 -9.23 3.70
CA VAL A 64 4.00 -9.90 2.52
C VAL A 64 3.70 -11.41 2.55
N SER A 65 3.85 -12.06 3.70
CA SER A 65 3.49 -13.47 3.85
C SER A 65 1.98 -13.71 3.67
N ASP A 66 1.16 -12.85 4.28
CA ASP A 66 -0.30 -12.98 4.23
C ASP A 66 -0.85 -12.74 2.81
N ILE A 67 -0.23 -11.88 2.00
CA ILE A 67 -0.71 -11.64 0.63
C ILE A 67 -0.36 -12.79 -0.33
N GLN A 68 0.70 -13.56 -0.04
CA GLN A 68 1.01 -14.79 -0.78
C GLN A 68 -0.07 -15.87 -0.60
N LEU A 69 -0.81 -15.83 0.52
CA LEU A 69 -1.96 -16.72 0.75
C LEU A 69 -3.21 -16.27 -0.02
N GLY A 70 -3.21 -15.06 -0.55
CA GLY A 70 -4.27 -14.49 -1.36
C GLY A 70 -4.89 -13.22 -0.78
N VAL A 71 -5.81 -12.67 -1.57
CA VAL A 71 -6.61 -11.49 -1.23
C VAL A 71 -8.09 -11.87 -1.23
N SER A 72 -8.85 -11.28 -0.30
CA SER A 72 -10.29 -11.50 -0.23
C SER A 72 -11.05 -10.64 -1.24
N ASN A 73 -12.24 -11.08 -1.63
CA ASN A 73 -13.12 -10.30 -2.51
C ASN A 73 -13.49 -8.93 -1.93
N GLN A 74 -13.64 -8.84 -0.60
CA GLN A 74 -13.95 -7.59 0.07
C GLN A 74 -12.79 -6.59 -0.06
N GLU A 75 -11.55 -7.03 0.11
CA GLU A 75 -10.37 -6.19 -0.07
C GLU A 75 -10.26 -5.67 -1.50
N VAL A 76 -10.51 -6.53 -2.48
CA VAL A 76 -10.55 -6.15 -3.90
C VAL A 76 -11.65 -5.12 -4.14
N GLU A 77 -12.85 -5.29 -3.59
CA GLU A 77 -13.94 -4.33 -3.77
C GLU A 77 -13.62 -2.96 -3.15
N ILE A 78 -13.02 -2.94 -1.95
CA ILE A 78 -12.63 -1.69 -1.28
C ILE A 78 -11.53 -0.97 -2.07
N ALA A 79 -10.49 -1.70 -2.47
CA ALA A 79 -9.40 -1.14 -3.27
C ALA A 79 -9.90 -0.58 -4.61
N ALA A 80 -10.82 -1.29 -5.29
CA ALA A 80 -11.41 -0.83 -6.54
C ALA A 80 -12.20 0.47 -6.35
N LYS A 81 -13.00 0.58 -5.28
CA LYS A 81 -13.74 1.81 -4.95
C LYS A 81 -12.80 2.98 -4.69
N GLN A 82 -11.71 2.75 -3.97
CA GLN A 82 -10.72 3.78 -3.68
C GLN A 82 -10.02 4.24 -4.95
N LEU A 83 -9.56 3.31 -5.80
CA LEU A 83 -8.92 3.62 -7.07
C LEU A 83 -9.83 4.44 -8.00
N MET A 84 -11.12 4.06 -8.13
CA MET A 84 -12.08 4.83 -8.93
C MET A 84 -12.28 6.26 -8.40
N LYS A 85 -12.28 6.45 -7.08
CA LYS A 85 -12.39 7.75 -6.44
C LYS A 85 -11.17 8.62 -6.74
N ASP A 86 -9.97 8.04 -6.69
CA ASP A 86 -8.72 8.76 -6.95
C ASP A 86 -8.65 9.21 -8.41
N MET A 87 -8.96 8.31 -9.37
CA MET A 87 -9.05 8.65 -10.79
C MET A 87 -10.07 9.76 -11.08
N THR A 88 -11.25 9.72 -10.44
CA THR A 88 -12.27 10.76 -10.62
C THR A 88 -11.81 12.11 -10.08
N SER A 89 -11.08 12.10 -8.96
CA SER A 89 -10.52 13.32 -8.37
C SER A 89 -9.47 13.95 -9.29
N GLU A 90 -8.61 13.13 -9.88
CA GLU A 90 -7.60 13.58 -10.85
C GLU A 90 -8.23 14.21 -12.11
N LEU A 91 -9.26 13.57 -12.67
CA LEU A 91 -9.97 14.09 -13.84
C LEU A 91 -10.64 15.45 -13.56
N ASN A 92 -11.19 15.63 -12.35
CA ASN A 92 -11.77 16.92 -11.96
C ASN A 92 -10.71 18.00 -11.75
N ASN A 93 -9.56 17.63 -11.20
CA ASN A 93 -8.43 18.56 -11.06
C ASN A 93 -7.91 19.02 -12.42
N GLN A 94 -7.82 18.12 -13.41
CA GLN A 94 -7.39 18.50 -14.76
C GLN A 94 -8.35 19.50 -15.43
N LYS A 95 -9.68 19.35 -15.22
CA LYS A 95 -10.69 20.29 -15.75
C LYS A 95 -10.63 21.69 -15.16
N LEU A 96 -10.05 21.85 -13.96
CA LEU A 96 -9.87 23.17 -13.34
C LEU A 96 -8.72 23.98 -13.97
N TYR A 97 -7.86 23.31 -14.75
CA TYR A 97 -6.72 23.93 -15.44
C TYR A 97 -6.90 24.03 -16.97
N THR A 98 -8.11 23.79 -17.49
CA THR A 98 -8.51 23.94 -18.90
C THR A 98 -9.73 24.83 -19.03
#